data_AF-A0A518B0W1-F1
#
_entry.id   AF-A0A518B0W1-F1
#
_cell.length_a   1.000
_cell.length_b   1.000
_cell.length_c   1.000
_cell.angle_alpha   90.00
_cell.angle_beta   90.00
_cell.angle_gamma   90.00
#
_symmetry.space_group_name_H-M   'P 1'
#
loop_
_entity.id
_entity.type
_entity.pdbx_description
1 polymer ?
#
loop_
_entity_poly.entity_id
_entity_poly.type
_entity_poly.pdbx_seq_one_letter_code
_entity_poly.pdbx_strand_id
1 'polypeptide(L)'
;MRFSLFAVALAMLMPAVSNAGKWHSDYRKALKEAKKLDRPILVCFAGKEGPILTSARLMKHKPLMDKFVLLHVFKQKGHSKTEGQELYNLFEIDNDHAYVVIERDQEWQYFRHEEDLSDDQLGQVLEKTSDAKGVPSNEIIRLVNGEEVIESSPTQSYYYEPSNSRGYCPNCQRR
;
A
#
# COMPACT_ATOMS: atom_id res chain seq x y z
N MET A 1 -54.70 21.24 -16.36
CA MET A 1 -53.29 21.67 -16.36
C MET A 1 -52.57 20.90 -15.25
N ARG A 2 -51.63 20.02 -15.58
CA ARG A 2 -50.87 19.20 -14.62
C ARG A 2 -49.44 19.74 -14.54
N PHE A 3 -49.06 20.29 -13.39
CA PHE A 3 -47.70 20.77 -13.13
C PHE A 3 -46.84 19.57 -12.70
N SER A 4 -45.91 19.16 -13.57
CA SER A 4 -44.91 18.14 -13.27
C SER A 4 -43.72 18.80 -12.57
N LEU A 5 -43.63 18.61 -11.25
CA LEU A 5 -42.48 19.03 -10.44
C LEU A 5 -41.32 18.04 -10.67
N PHE A 6 -40.36 18.43 -11.51
CA PHE A 6 -39.06 17.78 -11.55
C PHE A 6 -38.29 18.13 -10.27
N ALA A 7 -38.25 17.18 -9.33
CA ALA A 7 -37.36 17.25 -8.18
C ALA A 7 -35.91 17.06 -8.65
N VAL A 8 -35.20 18.17 -8.84
CA VAL A 8 -33.74 18.16 -9.04
C VAL A 8 -33.12 17.80 -7.69
N ALA A 9 -32.75 16.52 -7.53
CA ALA A 9 -31.95 16.07 -6.41
C ALA A 9 -30.55 16.68 -6.54
N LEU A 10 -30.34 17.81 -5.87
CA LEU A 10 -29.05 18.43 -5.67
C LEU A 10 -28.22 17.51 -4.77
N ALA A 11 -27.48 16.58 -5.37
CA ALA A 11 -26.52 15.75 -4.68
C ALA A 11 -25.48 16.68 -4.04
N MET A 12 -25.56 16.83 -2.72
CA MET A 12 -24.57 17.54 -1.93
C MET A 12 -23.23 16.83 -2.12
N LEU A 13 -22.37 17.41 -2.95
CA LEU A 13 -20.94 17.17 -2.97
C LEU A 13 -20.40 17.58 -1.60
N MET A 14 -20.51 16.68 -0.61
CA MET A 14 -19.73 16.84 0.60
C MET A 14 -18.25 16.77 0.18
N PRO A 15 -17.43 17.80 0.49
CA PRO A 15 -16.00 17.67 0.30
C PRO A 15 -15.57 16.50 1.17
N ALA A 16 -15.19 15.40 0.51
CA ALA A 16 -14.57 14.28 1.19
C ALA A 16 -13.35 14.85 1.91
N VAL A 17 -13.41 14.93 3.24
CA VAL A 17 -12.25 15.22 4.07
C VAL A 17 -11.27 14.09 3.76
N SER A 18 -10.38 14.35 2.81
CA SER A 18 -9.47 13.35 2.32
C SER A 18 -8.45 13.13 3.43
N ASN A 19 -8.45 11.95 4.04
CA ASN A 19 -7.34 11.46 4.86
C ASN A 19 -6.09 11.16 4.00
N ALA A 20 -5.94 11.90 2.90
CA ALA A 20 -4.83 11.79 1.98
C ALA A 20 -3.52 12.07 2.73
N GLY A 21 -2.56 11.18 2.60
CA GLY A 21 -1.28 11.27 3.29
C GLY A 21 -1.27 10.75 4.74
N LYS A 22 -2.33 10.09 5.23
CA LYS A 22 -2.30 9.42 6.53
C LYS A 22 -1.49 8.12 6.45
N TRP A 23 -0.49 8.03 7.32
CA TRP A 23 0.30 6.81 7.50
C TRP A 23 -0.41 5.78 8.38
N HIS A 24 -0.43 4.54 7.91
CA HIS A 24 -0.88 3.37 8.64
C HIS A 24 0.31 2.54 9.10
N SER A 25 0.12 1.86 10.23
CA SER A 25 1.07 0.85 10.75
C SER A 25 0.47 -0.56 10.80
N ASP A 26 -0.78 -0.70 10.37
CA ASP A 26 -1.60 -1.91 10.43
C ASP A 26 -2.04 -2.22 9.01
N TYR A 27 -1.60 -3.38 8.49
CA TYR A 27 -1.84 -3.77 7.11
C TYR A 27 -3.34 -3.87 6.80
N ARG A 28 -4.13 -4.44 7.71
CA ARG A 28 -5.57 -4.60 7.50
C ARG A 28 -6.30 -3.27 7.41
N LYS A 29 -5.89 -2.28 8.21
CA LYS A 29 -6.47 -0.93 8.15
C LYS A 29 -6.14 -0.24 6.84
N ALA A 30 -4.88 -0.36 6.38
CA ALA A 30 -4.47 0.16 5.08
C ALA A 30 -5.29 -0.49 3.93
N LEU A 31 -5.47 -1.81 3.95
CA LEU A 31 -6.29 -2.52 2.95
C LEU A 31 -7.75 -2.04 2.95
N LYS A 32 -8.38 -1.91 4.12
CA LYS A 32 -9.76 -1.43 4.21
C LYS A 32 -9.90 0.01 3.71
N GLU A 33 -8.94 0.86 4.04
CA GLU A 33 -8.95 2.26 3.60
C GLU A 33 -8.70 2.39 2.10
N ALA A 34 -7.77 1.62 1.53
CA ALA A 34 -7.50 1.60 0.10
C ALA A 34 -8.72 1.19 -0.70
N LYS A 35 -9.43 0.13 -0.29
CA LYS A 35 -10.72 -0.28 -0.88
C LYS A 35 -11.80 0.79 -0.75
N LYS A 36 -11.89 1.44 0.42
CA LYS A 36 -12.88 2.52 0.64
C LYS A 36 -12.62 3.74 -0.23
N LEU A 37 -11.35 4.08 -0.46
CA LEU A 37 -10.94 5.28 -1.19
C LEU A 37 -10.71 5.03 -2.68
N ASP A 38 -10.77 3.77 -3.14
CA ASP A 38 -10.37 3.34 -4.49
C ASP A 38 -8.96 3.83 -4.85
N ARG A 39 -7.97 3.51 -3.99
CA ARG A 39 -6.59 3.99 -4.12
C ARG A 39 -5.56 2.88 -3.92
N PRO A 40 -4.44 2.91 -4.65
CA PRO A 40 -3.35 1.97 -4.43
C PRO A 40 -2.71 2.20 -3.06
N ILE A 41 -2.01 1.19 -2.56
CA ILE A 41 -1.25 1.26 -1.31
C ILE A 41 0.22 1.42 -1.67
N LEU A 42 0.86 2.45 -1.11
CA LEU A 42 2.32 2.54 -1.06
C LEU A 42 2.79 1.97 0.27
N VAL A 43 3.51 0.86 0.21
CA VAL A 43 4.14 0.22 1.36
C VAL A 43 5.61 0.59 1.37
N CYS A 44 6.05 1.18 2.49
CA CYS A 44 7.45 1.52 2.71
C CYS A 44 8.01 0.66 3.84
N PHE A 45 9.02 -0.16 3.53
CA PHE A 45 9.73 -1.01 4.46
C PHE A 45 10.95 -0.27 5.02
N ALA A 46 11.17 -0.38 6.33
CA ALA A 46 12.39 0.06 7.00
C ALA A 46 12.86 -0.96 8.07
N GLY A 47 14.17 -1.18 8.20
CA GLY A 47 14.73 -2.19 9.10
C GLY A 47 14.52 -1.87 10.58
N LYS A 48 14.45 -0.58 10.93
CA LYS A 48 14.24 -0.09 12.30
C LYS A 48 13.31 1.11 12.34
N GLU A 49 12.66 1.31 13.49
CA GLU A 49 11.94 2.56 13.74
C GLU A 49 12.92 3.73 13.69
N GLY A 50 12.62 4.71 12.84
CA GLY A 50 13.43 5.90 12.66
C GLY A 50 12.68 6.94 11.82
N PRO A 51 13.15 8.20 11.82
CA PRO A 51 12.51 9.30 11.09
C PRO A 51 12.50 9.15 9.56
N ILE A 52 13.08 8.06 9.03
CA ILE A 52 13.30 7.82 7.60
C ILE A 52 11.99 7.67 6.82
N LEU A 53 10.92 7.11 7.41
CA LEU A 53 9.65 6.89 6.71
C LEU A 53 8.65 8.07 6.76
N THR A 54 8.96 9.12 7.54
CA THR A 54 8.27 10.42 7.51
C THR A 54 9.22 11.54 7.08
N SER A 55 10.30 11.19 6.39
CA SER A 55 11.35 12.12 6.02
C SER A 55 10.77 13.27 5.18
N ALA A 56 11.32 14.47 5.37
CA ALA A 56 11.02 15.66 4.57
C ALA A 56 11.05 15.40 3.05
N ARG A 57 11.76 14.34 2.65
CA ARG A 57 11.83 13.77 1.32
C ARG A 57 10.47 13.39 0.74
N LEU A 58 9.71 12.54 1.43
CA LEU A 58 8.37 12.12 1.02
C LEU A 58 7.43 13.33 0.94
N MET A 59 7.55 14.27 1.86
CA MET A 59 6.73 15.50 1.86
C MET A 59 6.92 16.37 0.60
N LYS A 60 8.05 16.28 -0.11
CA LYS A 60 8.23 16.96 -1.41
C LYS A 60 7.26 16.43 -2.47
N HIS A 61 6.85 15.17 -2.36
CA HIS A 61 5.92 14.51 -3.29
C HIS A 61 4.50 14.44 -2.72
N LYS A 62 4.16 15.29 -1.74
CA LYS A 62 2.85 15.28 -1.06
C LYS A 62 1.65 15.20 -2.03
N PRO A 63 1.58 15.97 -3.13
CA PRO A 63 0.44 15.89 -4.06
C PRO A 63 0.28 14.51 -4.71
N LEU A 64 1.39 13.79 -4.95
CA LEU A 64 1.36 12.44 -5.49
C LEU A 64 1.01 11.43 -4.39
N MET A 65 1.59 11.56 -3.20
CA MET A 65 1.29 10.70 -2.05
C MET A 65 -0.17 10.75 -1.62
N ASP A 66 -0.83 11.89 -1.82
CA ASP A 66 -2.25 12.07 -1.53
C ASP A 66 -3.15 11.17 -2.41
N LYS A 67 -2.61 10.56 -3.47
CA LYS A 67 -3.29 9.55 -4.31
C LYS A 67 -3.16 8.12 -3.78
N PHE A 68 -2.32 7.89 -2.77
CA PHE A 68 -2.06 6.57 -2.19
C PHE A 68 -2.62 6.47 -0.78
N VAL A 69 -2.87 5.23 -0.34
CA VAL A 69 -2.90 4.90 1.09
C VAL A 69 -1.48 4.53 1.50
N LEU A 70 -0.98 5.15 2.56
CA LEU A 70 0.41 5.00 2.97
C LEU A 70 0.52 3.99 4.11
N LEU A 71 1.39 2.99 3.94
CA LEU A 71 1.69 2.00 4.96
C LEU A 71 3.18 1.99 5.25
N HIS A 72 3.54 2.04 6.52
CA HIS A 72 4.93 1.82 6.94
C HIS A 72 5.06 0.46 7.63
N VAL A 73 6.10 -0.28 7.26
CA VAL A 73 6.41 -1.61 7.81
C VAL A 73 7.82 -1.60 8.39
N PHE A 74 7.92 -1.85 9.69
CA PHE A 74 9.20 -1.99 10.37
C PHE A 74 9.52 -3.46 10.59
N LYS A 75 10.73 -3.90 10.24
CA LYS A 75 11.17 -5.29 10.43
C LYS A 75 11.16 -5.68 11.90
N GLN A 76 11.55 -4.74 12.76
CA GLN A 76 11.49 -4.88 14.21
C GLN A 76 10.74 -3.68 14.81
N LYS A 77 9.50 -3.92 15.27
CA LYS A 77 8.68 -2.93 15.98
C LYS A 77 8.54 -3.33 17.45
N GLY A 78 9.33 -2.72 18.34
CA GLY A 78 9.26 -2.97 19.79
C GLY A 78 9.30 -4.47 20.17
N HIS A 79 8.49 -4.88 21.14
CA HIS A 79 8.45 -6.26 21.66
C HIS A 79 7.62 -7.26 20.82
N SER A 80 6.96 -6.84 19.73
CA SER A 80 6.13 -7.71 18.89
C SER A 80 6.76 -7.89 17.51
N LYS A 81 7.72 -8.82 17.43
CA LYS A 81 8.49 -9.17 16.22
C LYS A 81 7.68 -9.80 15.07
N THR A 82 6.41 -10.15 15.27
CA THR A 82 5.72 -11.09 14.36
C THR A 82 5.14 -10.43 13.11
N GLU A 83 4.30 -9.39 13.24
CA GLU A 83 3.56 -8.84 12.09
C GLU A 83 4.47 -8.16 11.04
N GLY A 84 5.46 -7.38 11.49
CA GLY A 84 6.40 -6.74 10.57
C GLY A 84 7.21 -7.76 9.77
N GLN A 85 7.78 -8.76 10.43
CA GLN A 85 8.55 -9.82 9.79
C GLN A 85 7.68 -10.68 8.85
N GLU A 86 6.43 -10.95 9.22
CA GLU A 86 5.46 -11.64 8.34
C GLU A 86 5.23 -10.85 7.06
N LEU A 87 5.11 -9.52 7.13
CA LEU A 87 4.98 -8.67 5.95
C LEU A 87 6.26 -8.66 5.10
N TYR A 88 7.45 -8.58 5.71
CA TYR A 88 8.71 -8.73 4.96
C TYR A 88 8.73 -10.05 4.17
N ASN A 89 8.35 -11.16 4.83
CA ASN A 89 8.29 -12.47 4.18
C ASN A 89 7.21 -12.53 3.08
N LEU A 90 6.03 -11.95 3.33
CA LEU A 90 4.90 -11.93 2.38
C LEU A 90 5.24 -11.18 1.09
N PHE A 91 5.96 -10.06 1.22
CA PHE A 91 6.41 -9.25 0.09
C PHE A 91 7.78 -9.71 -0.44
N GLU A 92 8.31 -10.80 0.11
CA GLU A 92 9.61 -11.39 -0.22
C GLU A 92 10.77 -10.39 -0.13
N ILE A 93 10.70 -9.43 0.80
CA ILE A 93 11.68 -8.36 0.98
C ILE A 93 12.83 -8.87 1.85
N ASP A 94 14.04 -8.88 1.30
CA ASP A 94 15.25 -9.27 2.03
C ASP A 94 15.96 -8.06 2.64
N ASN A 95 15.96 -6.94 1.90
CA ASN A 95 16.63 -5.71 2.29
C ASN A 95 15.89 -4.93 3.36
N ASP A 96 16.62 -4.16 4.17
CA ASP A 96 16.03 -3.34 5.23
C ASP A 96 15.23 -2.14 4.72
N HIS A 97 15.35 -1.78 3.43
CA HIS A 97 14.58 -0.71 2.81
C HIS A 97 13.98 -1.20 1.50
N ALA A 98 12.68 -0.99 1.35
CA ALA A 98 11.98 -1.33 0.13
C ALA A 98 10.71 -0.48 -0.05
N TYR A 99 10.32 -0.33 -1.31
CA TYR A 99 9.07 0.30 -1.72
C TYR A 99 8.26 -0.72 -2.50
N VAL A 100 7.00 -0.91 -2.11
CA VAL A 100 6.05 -1.75 -2.81
C VAL A 100 4.78 -0.97 -3.09
N VAL A 101 4.25 -1.06 -4.31
CA VAL A 101 2.93 -0.54 -4.64
C VAL A 101 1.98 -1.69 -4.89
N ILE A 102 0.90 -1.73 -4.11
CA ILE A 102 -0.20 -2.67 -4.29
C ILE A 102 -1.32 -1.91 -5.00
N GLU A 103 -1.87 -2.51 -6.05
CA GLU A 103 -2.96 -1.89 -6.80
C GLU A 103 -4.28 -1.83 -6.00
N ARG A 104 -5.25 -1.08 -6.53
CA ARG A 104 -6.50 -0.71 -5.85
C ARG A 104 -7.37 -1.90 -5.41
N ASP A 105 -7.41 -2.96 -6.21
CA ASP A 105 -8.19 -4.17 -5.96
C ASP A 105 -7.47 -5.15 -4.98
N GLN A 106 -6.18 -4.90 -4.71
CA GLN A 106 -5.30 -5.64 -3.81
C GLN A 106 -5.00 -7.07 -4.26
N GLU A 107 -4.99 -7.27 -5.57
CA GLU A 107 -4.67 -8.54 -6.21
C GLU A 107 -3.23 -8.58 -6.74
N TRP A 108 -2.63 -7.43 -7.05
CA TRP A 108 -1.31 -7.37 -7.69
C TRP A 108 -0.32 -6.44 -6.98
N GLN A 109 0.93 -6.89 -6.90
CA GLN A 109 2.06 -6.02 -6.65
C GLN A 109 2.44 -5.34 -7.97
N TYR A 110 2.11 -4.06 -8.07
CA TYR A 110 2.32 -3.27 -9.29
C TYR A 110 3.76 -2.75 -9.42
N PHE A 111 4.47 -2.63 -8.29
CA PHE A 111 5.85 -2.21 -8.23
C PHE A 111 6.50 -2.80 -6.97
N ARG A 112 7.77 -3.21 -7.08
CA ARG A 112 8.63 -3.57 -5.95
C ARG A 112 10.06 -3.12 -6.26
N HIS A 113 10.69 -2.45 -5.31
CA HIS A 113 12.09 -2.10 -5.38
C HIS A 113 12.72 -2.19 -3.98
N GLU A 114 13.84 -2.90 -3.89
CA GLU A 114 14.53 -3.21 -2.64
C GLU A 114 15.80 -2.40 -2.52
N GLU A 115 15.66 -1.09 -2.43
CA GLU A 115 16.74 -0.13 -2.19
C GLU A 115 16.12 1.25 -1.96
N ASP A 116 16.94 2.20 -1.51
CA ASP A 116 16.52 3.59 -1.48
C ASP A 116 16.47 4.15 -2.91
N LEU A 117 15.27 4.50 -3.38
CA LEU A 117 15.10 5.27 -4.61
C LEU A 117 15.74 6.66 -4.45
N SER A 118 16.08 7.37 -5.53
CA SER A 118 16.36 8.82 -5.51
C SER A 118 15.06 9.65 -5.49
N ASP A 119 15.12 10.96 -5.21
CA ASP A 119 13.92 11.84 -5.20
C ASP A 119 13.18 11.76 -6.55
N ASP A 120 13.94 11.85 -7.65
CA ASP A 120 13.38 11.82 -8.99
C ASP A 120 12.78 10.45 -9.32
N GLN A 121 13.47 9.36 -8.97
CA GLN A 121 12.97 8.00 -9.17
C GLN A 121 11.68 7.75 -8.38
N LEU A 122 11.64 8.18 -7.12
CA LEU A 122 10.45 8.07 -6.29
C LEU A 122 9.28 8.86 -6.90
N GLY A 123 9.51 10.08 -7.38
CA GLY A 123 8.51 10.87 -8.08
C GLY A 123 7.94 10.16 -9.30
N GLN A 124 8.82 9.60 -10.16
CA GLN A 124 8.42 8.85 -11.35
C GLN A 124 7.59 7.60 -11.01
N VAL A 125 8.00 6.84 -9.99
CA VAL A 125 7.24 5.67 -9.51
C VAL A 125 5.86 6.10 -9.05
N LEU A 126 5.77 7.10 -8.17
CA LEU A 126 4.48 7.58 -7.65
C LEU A 126 3.56 8.09 -8.76
N GLU A 127 4.10 8.76 -9.77
CA GLU A 127 3.32 9.20 -10.93
C GLU A 127 2.80 8.01 -11.74
N LYS A 128 3.70 7.10 -12.15
CA LYS A 128 3.39 5.92 -12.97
C LYS A 128 2.39 4.98 -12.31
N THR A 129 2.44 4.84 -10.98
CA THR A 129 1.59 3.89 -10.25
C THR A 129 0.38 4.53 -9.56
N SER A 130 0.13 5.83 -9.74
CA SER A 130 -0.96 6.51 -9.04
C SER A 130 -2.36 6.03 -9.46
N ASP A 131 -2.48 5.54 -10.69
CA ASP A 131 -3.70 4.96 -11.25
C ASP A 131 -3.58 3.44 -11.46
N ALA A 132 -2.64 2.79 -10.73
CA ALA A 132 -2.45 1.36 -10.79
C ALA A 132 -3.75 0.60 -10.47
N LYS A 133 -4.21 -0.19 -11.43
CA LYS A 133 -5.42 -1.01 -11.33
C LYS A 133 -5.29 -2.24 -12.22
N GLY A 134 -5.70 -3.39 -11.70
CA GLY A 134 -5.69 -4.65 -12.43
C GLY A 134 -4.28 -5.21 -12.63
N VAL A 135 -4.16 -6.14 -13.57
CA VAL A 135 -2.90 -6.85 -13.82
C VAL A 135 -1.84 -5.85 -14.32
N PRO A 136 -0.66 -5.78 -13.70
CA PRO A 136 0.44 -4.98 -14.22
C PRO A 136 0.75 -5.42 -15.65
N SER A 137 0.98 -4.47 -16.56
CA SER A 137 1.65 -4.81 -17.81
C SER A 137 2.94 -5.56 -17.47
N ASN A 138 3.32 -6.60 -18.23
CA ASN A 138 4.50 -7.46 -18.02
C ASN A 138 5.87 -6.73 -17.97
N GLU A 139 5.85 -5.41 -17.85
CA GLU A 139 6.97 -4.51 -17.67
C GLU A 139 7.00 -4.04 -16.21
N ILE A 140 7.35 -4.94 -15.28
CA ILE A 140 7.85 -4.48 -13.98
C ILE A 140 9.25 -3.92 -14.25
N ILE A 141 9.37 -2.59 -14.21
CA ILE A 141 10.67 -1.92 -14.30
C ILE A 141 11.34 -2.08 -12.95
N ARG A 142 12.27 -3.02 -12.86
CA ARG A 142 13.16 -3.14 -11.71
C ARG A 142 14.46 -2.43 -12.06
N LEU A 143 14.83 -1.39 -11.32
CA LEU A 143 16.14 -0.78 -11.44
C LEU A 143 17.13 -1.61 -10.63
N VAL A 144 18.07 -2.28 -11.29
CA VAL A 144 19.19 -2.97 -10.65
C VAL A 144 20.46 -2.27 -11.12
N ASN A 145 21.21 -1.65 -10.21
CA ASN A 145 22.42 -0.87 -10.55
C ASN A 145 22.19 0.28 -11.56
N GLY A 146 20.98 0.83 -11.64
CA GLY A 146 20.64 1.91 -12.58
C GLY A 146 20.28 1.46 -13.99
N GLU A 147 20.24 0.15 -14.26
CA GLU A 147 19.73 -0.41 -15.51
C GLU A 147 18.29 -0.91 -15.31
N GLU A 148 17.42 -0.63 -16.30
CA GLU A 148 16.04 -1.15 -16.32
C GLU A 148 16.06 -2.64 -16.65
N VAL A 149 15.80 -3.48 -15.65
CA VAL A 149 15.57 -4.91 -15.81
C VAL A 149 14.06 -5.15 -15.91
N ILE A 150 13.63 -5.71 -17.04
CA ILE A 150 12.23 -6.09 -17.27
C ILE A 150 12.01 -7.46 -16.62
N GLU A 151 11.38 -7.49 -15.45
CA GLU A 151 11.04 -8.73 -14.74
C GLU A 151 9.73 -9.31 -15.33
N SER A 152 9.78 -10.57 -15.77
CA SER A 152 8.87 -11.08 -16.81
C SER A 152 7.51 -11.57 -16.31
N SER A 153 7.12 -11.32 -15.06
CA SER A 153 5.83 -11.78 -14.56
C SER A 153 5.30 -10.91 -13.41
N PRO A 154 4.07 -10.39 -13.52
CA PRO A 154 3.44 -9.70 -12.42
C PRO A 154 3.29 -10.62 -11.20
N THR A 155 3.78 -10.20 -10.04
CA THR A 155 3.63 -10.94 -8.79
C THR A 155 2.23 -10.66 -8.22
N GLN A 156 1.42 -11.72 -8.10
CA GLN A 156 0.14 -11.61 -7.41
C GLN A 156 0.40 -11.22 -5.96
N SER A 157 -0.25 -10.17 -5.46
CA SER A 157 -0.20 -9.87 -4.04
C SER A 157 -1.01 -10.93 -3.33
N TYR A 158 -0.34 -11.85 -2.63
CA TYR A 158 -1.03 -12.82 -1.80
C TYR A 158 -1.89 -12.06 -0.78
N TYR A 159 -3.20 -12.25 -0.86
CA TYR A 159 -4.14 -11.67 0.09
C TYR A 159 -3.84 -12.22 1.48
N TYR A 160 -3.16 -11.41 2.29
CA TYR A 160 -2.90 -11.74 3.69
C TYR A 160 -4.14 -11.38 4.50
N GLU A 161 -4.96 -12.38 4.78
CA GLU A 161 -5.69 -12.40 6.05
C GLU A 161 -4.71 -12.94 7.09
N PRO A 162 -4.16 -12.11 8.00
CA PRO A 162 -3.55 -12.67 9.19
C PRO A 162 -4.63 -13.55 9.79
N SER A 163 -4.36 -14.83 9.98
CA SER A 163 -5.39 -15.67 10.58
C SER A 163 -5.77 -15.02 11.91
N ASN A 164 -7.06 -14.72 12.12
CA ASN A 164 -7.55 -14.53 13.47
C ASN A 164 -7.46 -15.92 14.11
N SER A 165 -6.26 -16.37 14.44
CA SER A 165 -6.00 -17.58 15.22
C SER A 165 -6.39 -17.31 16.67
N ARG A 166 -7.65 -16.94 16.90
CA ARG A 166 -8.36 -17.42 18.07
C ARG A 166 -8.58 -18.90 17.79
N GLY A 167 -7.55 -19.68 18.11
CA GLY A 167 -7.46 -21.11 17.84
C GLY A 167 -8.78 -21.78 18.18
N TYR A 168 -9.51 -22.20 17.15
CA TYR A 168 -10.53 -23.21 17.32
C TYR A 168 -9.79 -24.49 17.71
N CYS A 169 -9.68 -24.72 19.01
CA CYS A 169 -9.16 -25.95 19.58
C CYS A 169 -10.37 -26.83 19.96
N PRO A 170 -10.79 -27.77 19.11
CA PRO A 170 -11.96 -28.62 19.38
C PRO A 170 -11.79 -29.48 20.64
N ASN A 171 -10.55 -29.72 21.08
CA ASN A 171 -10.26 -30.45 22.32
C ASN A 171 -10.17 -29.57 23.58
N CYS A 172 -10.20 -28.24 23.45
CA CYS A 172 -10.09 -27.34 24.59
C CYS A 172 -11.47 -27.00 25.21
N GLN A 173 -12.57 -27.45 24.61
CA GLN A 173 -13.94 -27.28 25.14
C GLN A 173 -14.45 -28.49 25.96
N ARG A 174 -13.61 -29.52 26.16
CA ARG A 174 -13.92 -30.67 27.02
C ARG A 174 -13.17 -30.58 28.35
N ARG A 175 -13.56 -29.62 29.20
CA ARG A 175 -13.45 -29.74 30.66
C ARG A 175 -14.57 -28.96 31.32
#